data_AF-A0A8H8Z9C0-F1
#
_entry.id   AF-A0A8H8Z9C0-F1
#
_cell.length_a   1.000
_cell.length_b   1.000
_cell.length_c   1.000
_cell.angle_alpha   90.00
_cell.angle_beta   90.00
_cell.angle_gamma   90.00
#
_symmetry.space_group_name_H-M   'P 1'
#
loop_
_entity.id
_entity.type
_entity.pdbx_description
1 polymer ?
#
loop_
_entity_poly.entity_id
_entity_poly.type
_entity_poly.pdbx_seq_one_letter_code
_entity_poly.pdbx_strand_id
1 'polypeptide(L)'
;MHEIFNMLLAVFDRAALMLICLFFLIRIRLFRELLHKSAHSPKELLAVTAIFSLFALFSTWSGVPVEGSLVNVRIIAVMSDGILFGPWVGIITGVIAGIHRYLIDIGGVTAIPCFITSILAGCISGWINLKIPKAQRWRVSILGGMLCETLTMILVIVWAPTTALGIDIVSKIGIPMILGSVCIGFIV
;
A
#
# COMPACT_ATOMS: atom_id res chain seq x y z
N MET A 1 -17.73 17.98 3.49
CA MET A 1 -16.54 18.43 4.26
C MET A 1 -16.31 17.56 5.50
N HIS A 2 -17.29 17.39 6.40
CA HIS A 2 -17.09 16.53 7.59
C HIS A 2 -16.76 15.06 7.27
N GLU A 3 -17.42 14.44 6.29
CA GLU A 3 -17.15 13.04 5.95
C GLU A 3 -15.75 12.81 5.36
N ILE A 4 -15.30 13.67 4.44
CA ILE A 4 -13.94 13.58 3.86
C ILE A 4 -12.89 13.74 4.95
N PHE A 5 -13.10 14.67 5.89
CA PHE A 5 -12.20 14.86 7.02
C PHE A 5 -12.14 13.64 7.93
N ASN A 6 -13.29 13.01 8.23
CA ASN A 6 -13.33 11.78 9.02
C ASN A 6 -12.63 10.61 8.30
N MET A 7 -12.80 10.50 6.98
CA MET A 7 -12.11 9.46 6.19
C MET A 7 -10.61 9.70 6.10
N LEU A 8 -10.20 10.97 5.98
CA LEU A 8 -8.79 11.35 6.03
C LEU A 8 -8.18 10.97 7.38
N LEU A 9 -8.84 11.31 8.49
CA LEU A 9 -8.41 10.90 9.82
C LEU A 9 -8.35 9.38 9.95
N ALA A 10 -9.35 8.65 9.46
CA ALA A 10 -9.34 7.19 9.49
C ALA A 10 -8.13 6.60 8.73
N VAL A 11 -7.82 7.11 7.54
CA VAL A 11 -6.63 6.69 6.78
C VAL A 11 -5.35 6.98 7.57
N PHE A 12 -5.22 8.18 8.14
CA PHE A 12 -4.07 8.54 8.96
C PHE A 12 -3.95 7.72 10.23
N ASP A 13 -5.05 7.36 10.89
CA ASP A 13 -5.04 6.49 12.07
C ASP A 13 -4.50 5.10 11.71
N ARG A 14 -4.94 4.52 10.57
CA ARG A 14 -4.41 3.23 10.10
C ARG A 14 -2.95 3.34 9.67
N ALA A 15 -2.56 4.43 9.02
CA ALA A 15 -1.17 4.69 8.68
C ALA A 15 -0.30 4.86 9.95
N ALA A 16 -0.80 5.57 10.96
CA ALA A 16 -0.13 5.78 12.24
C ALA A 16 0.07 4.45 12.99
N LEU A 17 -0.95 3.60 13.04
CA LEU A 17 -0.83 2.25 13.59
C LEU A 17 0.26 1.44 12.87
N MET A 18 0.30 1.51 11.54
CA MET A 18 1.35 0.84 10.75
C MET A 18 2.75 1.40 11.06
N LEU A 19 2.89 2.74 11.14
CA LEU A 19 4.15 3.40 11.48
C LEU A 19 4.62 3.06 12.90
N ILE A 20 3.69 2.97 13.87
CA ILE A 20 3.99 2.54 15.25
C ILE A 20 4.51 1.09 15.24
N CYS A 21 3.84 0.18 14.54
CA CYS A 21 4.31 -1.20 14.41
C CYS A 21 5.70 -1.27 13.77
N LEU A 22 5.93 -0.50 12.70
CA LEU A 22 7.23 -0.44 12.04
C LEU A 22 8.31 0.15 12.96
N PHE A 23 7.98 1.18 13.76
CA PHE A 23 8.88 1.75 14.75
C PHE A 23 9.35 0.68 15.75
N PHE A 24 8.43 -0.12 16.29
CA PHE A 24 8.80 -1.23 17.18
C PHE A 24 9.65 -2.29 16.47
N LEU A 25 9.36 -2.60 15.20
CA LEU A 25 10.20 -3.52 14.44
C LEU A 25 11.63 -2.97 14.24
N ILE A 26 11.79 -1.68 13.95
CA ILE A 26 13.12 -1.04 13.81
C ILE A 26 13.91 -1.09 15.13
N ARG A 27 13.25 -1.16 16.29
CA ARG A 27 13.93 -1.36 17.57
C ARG A 27 14.54 -2.76 17.71
N ILE A 28 13.97 -3.76 17.04
CA ILE A 28 14.50 -5.13 17.02
C ILE A 28 15.83 -5.13 16.26
N ARG A 29 16.89 -5.60 16.92
CA ARG A 29 18.25 -5.62 16.37
C ARG A 29 18.32 -6.27 14.99
N LEU A 30 17.68 -7.43 14.83
CA LEU A 30 17.65 -8.18 13.57
C LEU A 30 17.07 -7.35 12.42
N PHE A 31 15.92 -6.70 12.62
CA PHE A 31 15.29 -5.91 11.57
C PHE A 31 16.08 -4.63 11.25
N ARG A 32 16.67 -3.99 12.27
CA ARG A 32 17.58 -2.86 12.06
C ARG A 32 18.80 -3.23 11.24
N GLU A 33 19.42 -4.37 11.53
CA GLU A 33 20.57 -4.88 10.77
C GLU A 33 20.18 -5.16 9.31
N LEU A 34 18.97 -5.69 9.06
CA LEU A 34 18.45 -5.86 7.71
C LEU A 34 18.37 -4.55 6.94
N LEU A 35 17.83 -3.48 7.54
CA LEU A 35 17.70 -2.18 6.86
C LEU A 35 19.04 -1.54 6.46
N HIS A 36 20.10 -1.77 7.24
CA HIS A 36 21.42 -1.19 6.97
C HIS A 36 22.28 -2.05 6.03
N LYS A 37 21.94 -3.32 5.85
CA LYS A 37 22.69 -4.23 4.99
C LYS A 37 22.45 -3.89 3.52
N SER A 38 23.50 -3.95 2.69
CA SER A 38 23.40 -3.70 1.25
C SER A 38 22.98 -4.92 0.44
N ALA A 39 23.37 -6.12 0.90
CA ALA A 39 23.07 -7.39 0.26
C ALA A 39 22.33 -8.32 1.24
N HIS A 40 21.18 -8.84 0.83
CA HIS A 40 20.36 -9.71 1.67
C HIS A 40 20.42 -11.14 1.16
N SER A 41 20.47 -12.09 2.10
CA SER A 41 20.32 -13.50 1.79
C SER A 41 18.86 -13.81 1.43
N PRO A 42 18.60 -14.88 0.66
CA PRO A 42 17.23 -15.28 0.31
C PRO A 42 16.32 -15.51 1.53
N LYS A 43 16.88 -15.99 2.66
CA LYS A 43 16.13 -16.20 3.92
C LYS A 43 15.70 -14.88 4.54
N GLU A 44 16.57 -13.87 4.52
CA GLU A 44 16.27 -12.53 5.03
C GLU A 44 15.20 -11.86 4.16
N LEU A 45 15.33 -11.96 2.82
CA LEU A 45 14.31 -11.45 1.90
C LEU A 45 12.96 -12.13 2.12
N LEU A 46 12.93 -13.45 2.27
CA LEU A 46 11.71 -14.20 2.56
C LEU A 46 11.05 -13.75 3.87
N ALA A 47 11.84 -13.55 4.93
CA ALA A 47 11.33 -13.07 6.21
C ALA A 47 10.72 -11.66 6.08
N VAL A 48 11.38 -10.76 5.35
CA VAL A 48 10.87 -9.40 5.11
C VAL A 48 9.60 -9.44 4.27
N THR A 49 9.57 -10.21 3.17
CA THR A 49 8.35 -10.41 2.36
C THR A 49 7.19 -10.90 3.23
N ALA A 50 7.43 -11.85 4.14
CA ALA A 50 6.40 -12.34 5.05
C ALA A 50 5.89 -11.24 6.01
N ILE A 51 6.80 -10.48 6.62
CA ILE A 51 6.45 -9.38 7.54
C ILE A 51 5.61 -8.31 6.82
N PHE A 52 6.04 -7.85 5.65
CA PHE A 52 5.31 -6.82 4.91
C PHE A 52 4.01 -7.32 4.28
N SER A 53 3.96 -8.60 3.88
CA SER A 53 2.69 -9.23 3.48
C SER A 53 1.70 -9.25 4.65
N LEU A 54 2.14 -9.58 5.87
CA LEU A 54 1.29 -9.53 7.05
C LEU A 54 0.79 -8.11 7.32
N PHE A 55 1.63 -7.08 7.17
CA PHE A 55 1.17 -5.69 7.29
C PHE A 55 0.16 -5.31 6.21
N ALA A 56 0.38 -5.73 4.96
CA ALA A 56 -0.52 -5.44 3.85
C ALA A 56 -1.90 -6.11 4.04
N LEU A 57 -1.92 -7.35 4.54
CA LEU A 57 -3.12 -8.10 4.91
C LEU A 57 -3.83 -7.44 6.10
N PHE A 58 -3.11 -7.15 7.18
CA PHE A 58 -3.63 -6.47 8.36
C PHE A 58 -4.22 -5.09 8.02
N SER A 59 -3.58 -4.35 7.12
CA SER A 59 -4.08 -3.05 6.64
C SER A 59 -5.41 -3.20 5.92
N THR A 60 -5.61 -4.31 5.20
CA THR A 60 -6.88 -4.60 4.52
C THR A 60 -7.97 -4.98 5.53
N TRP A 61 -7.67 -5.82 6.54
CA TRP A 61 -8.64 -6.19 7.57
C TRP A 61 -9.00 -5.04 8.51
N SER A 62 -8.06 -4.17 8.79
CA SER A 62 -8.30 -2.91 9.49
C SER A 62 -8.81 -1.80 8.56
N GLY A 63 -9.25 -2.15 7.34
CA GLY A 63 -9.87 -1.17 6.44
C GLY A 63 -11.22 -0.68 6.96
N VAL A 64 -11.58 0.56 6.65
CA VAL A 64 -12.91 1.12 6.96
C VAL A 64 -13.85 0.85 5.78
N PRO A 65 -15.00 0.17 5.99
CA PRO A 65 -15.96 -0.09 4.93
C PRO A 65 -16.70 1.20 4.54
N VAL A 66 -16.77 1.49 3.24
CA VAL A 66 -17.46 2.64 2.65
C VAL A 66 -18.07 2.21 1.31
N GLU A 67 -19.39 2.11 1.21
CA GLU A 67 -20.12 1.86 -0.05
C GLU A 67 -19.59 0.65 -0.85
N GLY A 68 -19.31 -0.47 -0.17
CA GLY A 68 -18.74 -1.66 -0.82
C GLY A 68 -17.25 -1.56 -1.16
N SER A 69 -16.57 -0.51 -0.68
CA SER A 69 -15.12 -0.36 -0.70
C SER A 69 -14.51 -0.50 0.70
N LEU A 70 -13.22 -0.84 0.77
CA LEU A 70 -12.45 -0.89 2.00
C LEU A 70 -11.34 0.16 1.93
N VAL A 71 -11.50 1.25 2.66
CA VAL A 71 -10.48 2.30 2.78
C VAL A 71 -9.35 1.79 3.65
N ASN A 72 -8.15 1.64 3.09
CA ASN A 72 -7.02 1.01 3.75
C ASN A 72 -5.68 1.62 3.31
N VAL A 73 -4.59 1.19 3.97
CA VAL A 73 -3.21 1.66 3.72
C VAL A 73 -2.31 0.56 3.14
N ARG A 74 -2.88 -0.45 2.47
CA ARG A 74 -2.16 -1.62 1.93
C ARG A 74 -1.04 -1.21 0.98
N ILE A 75 -1.29 -0.25 0.08
CA ILE A 75 -0.30 0.22 -0.90
C ILE A 75 0.95 0.76 -0.20
N ILE A 76 0.81 1.34 0.99
CA ILE A 76 1.94 1.86 1.75
C ILE A 76 2.89 0.73 2.13
N ALA A 77 2.38 -0.39 2.65
CA ALA A 77 3.19 -1.57 2.97
C ALA A 77 3.88 -2.18 1.73
N VAL A 78 3.12 -2.36 0.63
CA VAL A 78 3.58 -2.97 -0.64
C VAL A 78 4.60 -2.09 -1.39
N MET A 79 4.54 -0.78 -1.21
CA MET A 79 5.50 0.12 -1.85
C MET A 79 6.77 0.26 -1.02
N SER A 80 6.63 0.42 0.29
CA SER A 80 7.77 0.55 1.18
C SER A 80 8.69 -0.67 1.13
N ASP A 81 8.14 -1.89 1.09
CA ASP A 81 8.97 -3.09 1.09
C ASP A 81 9.77 -3.29 -0.20
N GLY A 82 9.16 -3.06 -1.36
CA GLY A 82 9.84 -3.15 -2.65
C GLY A 82 10.91 -2.07 -2.80
N ILE A 83 10.66 -0.86 -2.29
CA ILE A 83 11.62 0.25 -2.37
C ILE A 83 12.81 0.03 -1.44
N LEU A 84 12.60 -0.55 -0.26
CA LEU A 84 13.66 -0.80 0.73
C LEU A 84 14.46 -2.06 0.39
N PHE A 85 13.78 -3.17 0.06
CA PHE A 85 14.38 -4.50 0.02
C PHE A 85 14.47 -5.12 -1.38
N GLY A 86 13.94 -4.43 -2.40
CA GLY A 86 14.14 -4.78 -3.81
C GLY A 86 12.89 -5.29 -4.53
N PRO A 87 12.99 -5.47 -5.86
CA PRO A 87 11.85 -5.70 -6.74
C PRO A 87 11.08 -6.98 -6.43
N TRP A 88 11.78 -8.07 -6.14
CA TRP A 88 11.13 -9.35 -5.87
C TRP A 88 10.32 -9.34 -4.58
N VAL A 89 10.76 -8.60 -3.57
CA VAL A 89 10.01 -8.45 -2.31
C VAL A 89 8.70 -7.73 -2.59
N GLY A 90 8.75 -6.55 -3.22
CA GLY A 90 7.56 -5.76 -3.52
C GLY A 90 6.57 -6.46 -4.46
N ILE A 91 7.05 -7.13 -5.51
CA ILE A 91 6.18 -7.87 -6.44
C ILE A 91 5.46 -9.01 -5.73
N ILE A 92 6.18 -9.83 -4.95
CA ILE A 92 5.58 -10.96 -4.23
C ILE A 92 4.56 -10.45 -3.20
N THR A 93 4.90 -9.43 -2.42
CA THR A 93 3.99 -8.83 -1.44
C THR A 93 2.75 -8.23 -2.12
N GLY A 94 2.92 -7.54 -3.24
CA GLY A 94 1.82 -6.97 -4.03
C GLY A 94 0.88 -8.04 -4.57
N VAL A 95 1.41 -9.17 -5.06
CA VAL A 95 0.63 -10.33 -5.48
C VAL A 95 -0.12 -10.95 -4.31
N ILE A 96 0.55 -11.24 -3.19
CA ILE A 96 -0.09 -11.83 -2.00
C ILE A 96 -1.21 -10.93 -1.49
N ALA A 97 -0.93 -9.64 -1.31
CA ALA A 97 -1.88 -8.69 -0.76
C ALA A 97 -3.05 -8.41 -1.72
N GLY A 98 -2.77 -8.37 -3.03
CA GLY A 98 -3.79 -8.28 -4.07
C GLY A 98 -4.71 -9.49 -4.08
N ILE A 99 -4.13 -10.71 -4.16
CA ILE A 99 -4.91 -11.96 -4.17
C ILE A 99 -5.77 -12.04 -2.92
N HIS A 100 -5.18 -11.78 -1.75
CA HIS A 100 -5.92 -11.74 -0.50
C HIS A 100 -7.10 -10.76 -0.57
N ARG A 101 -6.89 -9.52 -1.05
CA ARG A 101 -7.98 -8.53 -1.19
C ARG A 101 -9.09 -8.99 -2.13
N TYR A 102 -8.75 -9.69 -3.20
CA TYR A 102 -9.73 -10.26 -4.12
C TYR A 102 -10.52 -11.39 -3.47
N LEU A 103 -9.86 -12.30 -2.76
CA LEU A 103 -10.48 -13.48 -2.16
C LEU A 103 -11.44 -13.15 -1.01
N ILE A 104 -11.16 -12.10 -0.23
CA ILE A 104 -12.03 -11.74 0.91
C ILE A 104 -13.35 -11.04 0.51
N ASP A 105 -13.50 -10.65 -0.75
CA ASP A 105 -14.61 -9.81 -1.24
C ASP A 105 -14.86 -10.10 -2.73
N ILE A 106 -15.08 -11.38 -3.03
CA ILE A 106 -15.30 -11.84 -4.40
C ILE A 106 -16.58 -11.19 -4.92
N GLY A 107 -16.46 -10.45 -6.02
CA GLY A 107 -17.57 -9.67 -6.61
C GLY A 107 -17.71 -8.25 -6.05
N GLY A 108 -16.88 -7.85 -5.08
CA GLY A 108 -16.85 -6.49 -4.57
C GLY A 108 -16.36 -5.48 -5.61
N VAL A 109 -16.95 -4.28 -5.60
CA VAL A 109 -16.73 -3.21 -6.59
C VAL A 109 -15.26 -2.80 -6.68
N THR A 110 -14.52 -2.90 -5.57
CA THR A 110 -13.11 -2.50 -5.51
C THR A 110 -12.13 -3.67 -5.45
N ALA A 111 -12.61 -4.92 -5.46
CA ALA A 111 -11.77 -6.11 -5.32
C ALA A 111 -10.76 -6.26 -6.47
N ILE A 112 -11.24 -6.17 -7.73
CA ILE A 112 -10.39 -6.25 -8.92
C ILE A 112 -9.50 -4.99 -9.09
N PRO A 113 -10.02 -3.75 -8.99
CA PRO A 113 -9.18 -2.55 -8.99
C PRO A 113 -8.02 -2.64 -8.00
N CYS A 114 -8.30 -3.00 -6.75
CA CYS A 114 -7.30 -3.15 -5.70
C CYS A 114 -6.30 -4.28 -5.98
N PHE A 115 -6.74 -5.40 -6.54
CA PHE A 115 -5.86 -6.51 -6.92
C PHE A 115 -4.82 -6.05 -7.95
N ILE A 116 -5.28 -5.42 -9.02
CA ILE A 116 -4.43 -4.92 -10.10
C ILE A 116 -3.44 -3.89 -9.56
N THR A 117 -3.91 -2.90 -8.81
CA THR A 117 -3.05 -1.82 -8.32
C THR A 117 -2.06 -2.28 -7.25
N SER A 118 -2.38 -3.32 -6.48
CA SER A 118 -1.42 -3.89 -5.52
C SER A 118 -0.24 -4.56 -6.23
N ILE A 119 -0.48 -5.29 -7.31
CA ILE A 119 0.60 -5.88 -8.12
C ILE A 119 1.42 -4.78 -8.79
N LEU A 120 0.76 -3.79 -9.39
CA LEU A 120 1.45 -2.67 -10.04
C LEU A 120 2.29 -1.86 -9.05
N ALA A 121 1.78 -1.62 -7.83
CA ALA A 121 2.53 -0.96 -6.77
C ALA A 121 3.82 -1.72 -6.42
N GLY A 122 3.76 -3.05 -6.35
CA GLY A 122 4.94 -3.91 -6.17
C GLY A 122 5.95 -3.83 -7.32
N CYS A 123 5.47 -3.77 -8.56
CA CYS A 123 6.33 -3.56 -9.74
C CYS A 123 6.98 -2.17 -9.75
N ILE A 124 6.19 -1.12 -9.44
CA ILE A 124 6.64 0.27 -9.42
C ILE A 124 7.66 0.47 -8.27
N SER A 125 7.41 -0.07 -7.08
CA SER A 125 8.33 -0.02 -5.95
C SER A 125 9.66 -0.68 -6.27
N GLY A 126 9.63 -1.83 -6.95
CA GLY A 126 10.81 -2.51 -7.46
C GLY A 126 11.57 -1.70 -8.50
N TRP A 127 10.87 -1.08 -9.45
CA TRP A 127 11.50 -0.21 -10.44
C TRP A 127 12.17 1.01 -9.79
N ILE A 128 11.51 1.63 -8.80
CA ILE A 128 12.08 2.74 -8.02
C ILE A 128 13.35 2.29 -7.30
N ASN A 129 13.34 1.10 -6.67
CA ASN A 129 14.54 0.55 -6.02
C ASN A 129 15.72 0.42 -7.00
N LEU A 130 15.47 -0.09 -8.20
CA LEU A 130 16.53 -0.36 -9.18
C LEU A 130 17.05 0.90 -9.90
N LYS A 131 16.19 1.90 -10.14
CA LYS A 131 16.52 3.04 -11.01
C LYS A 131 16.75 4.35 -10.28
N ILE A 132 16.20 4.52 -9.07
CA ILE A 132 16.23 5.81 -8.36
C ILE A 132 17.31 5.81 -7.26
N PRO A 133 18.20 6.83 -7.24
CA PRO A 133 19.20 6.98 -6.19
C PRO A 133 18.56 7.08 -4.80
N LYS A 134 19.18 6.46 -3.78
CA LYS A 134 18.63 6.39 -2.40
C LYS A 134 18.16 7.74 -1.87
N ALA A 135 18.94 8.81 -2.08
CA ALA A 135 18.61 10.17 -1.62
C ALA A 135 17.30 10.75 -2.19
N GLN A 136 16.81 10.23 -3.32
CA GLN A 136 15.60 10.71 -3.99
C GLN A 136 14.42 9.75 -3.86
N ARG A 137 14.64 8.53 -3.34
CA ARG A 137 13.61 7.48 -3.27
C ARG A 137 12.38 7.93 -2.51
N TRP A 138 12.53 8.65 -1.39
CA TRP A 138 11.38 9.14 -0.61
C TRP A 138 10.42 9.99 -1.46
N ARG A 139 10.92 10.95 -2.26
CA ARG A 139 10.08 11.81 -3.12
C ARG A 139 9.39 11.03 -4.23
N VAL A 140 10.16 10.18 -4.91
CA VAL A 140 9.63 9.38 -6.03
C VAL A 140 8.65 8.32 -5.52
N SER A 141 8.84 7.82 -4.30
CA SER A 141 7.95 6.86 -3.66
C SER A 141 6.58 7.46 -3.33
N ILE A 142 6.53 8.70 -2.83
CA ILE A 142 5.28 9.42 -2.58
C ILE A 142 4.52 9.57 -3.90
N LEU A 143 5.19 10.06 -4.94
CA LEU A 143 4.56 10.22 -6.26
C LEU A 143 4.09 8.88 -6.83
N GLY A 144 4.90 7.83 -6.72
CA GLY A 144 4.54 6.49 -7.16
C GLY A 144 3.31 5.95 -6.44
N GLY A 145 3.20 6.15 -5.12
CA GLY A 145 2.03 5.76 -4.34
C GLY A 145 0.78 6.53 -4.71
N MET A 146 0.89 7.86 -4.82
CA MET A 146 -0.21 8.71 -5.27
C MET A 146 -0.71 8.29 -6.66
N LEU A 147 0.19 7.92 -7.58
CA LEU A 147 -0.17 7.42 -8.90
C LEU A 147 -0.87 6.05 -8.83
N CYS A 148 -0.41 5.13 -7.98
CA CYS A 148 -1.06 3.83 -7.78
C CYS A 148 -2.48 3.99 -7.20
N GLU A 149 -2.66 4.89 -6.24
CA GLU A 149 -3.98 5.17 -5.66
C GLU A 149 -4.88 5.89 -6.66
N THR A 150 -4.35 6.84 -7.42
CA THR A 150 -5.10 7.51 -8.49
C THR A 150 -5.57 6.49 -9.53
N LEU A 151 -4.71 5.56 -9.93
CA LEU A 151 -5.08 4.47 -10.82
C LEU A 151 -6.16 3.58 -10.20
N THR A 152 -6.09 3.31 -8.89
CA THR A 152 -7.14 2.56 -8.17
C THR A 152 -8.48 3.27 -8.29
N MET A 153 -8.54 4.58 -8.07
CA MET A 153 -9.77 5.37 -8.19
C MET A 153 -10.34 5.36 -9.61
N ILE A 154 -9.48 5.50 -10.62
CA ILE A 154 -9.90 5.41 -12.03
C ILE A 154 -10.49 4.03 -12.33
N LEU A 155 -9.80 2.97 -11.90
CA LEU A 155 -10.27 1.60 -12.08
C LEU A 155 -11.60 1.36 -11.36
N VAL A 156 -11.80 1.90 -10.15
CA VAL A 156 -13.08 1.79 -9.42
C VAL A 156 -14.23 2.41 -10.22
N ILE A 157 -14.03 3.58 -10.84
CA ILE A 157 -15.07 4.21 -11.67
C ILE A 157 -15.40 3.36 -12.89
N VAL A 158 -14.39 2.79 -13.54
CA VAL A 158 -14.54 1.98 -14.77
C VAL A 158 -15.15 0.61 -14.47
N TRP A 159 -14.80 0.00 -13.32
CA TRP A 159 -15.23 -1.36 -12.97
C TRP A 159 -16.57 -1.40 -12.23
N ALA A 160 -17.06 -0.28 -11.72
CA ALA A 160 -18.30 -0.23 -10.98
C ALA A 160 -19.50 -0.61 -11.87
N PRO A 161 -20.51 -1.34 -11.33
CA PRO A 161 -21.72 -1.69 -12.06
C PRO A 161 -22.44 -0.49 -12.69
N THR A 162 -22.33 0.68 -12.06
CA THR A 162 -22.76 1.96 -12.62
C THR A 162 -21.69 3.01 -12.38
N THR A 163 -21.52 3.92 -13.34
CA THR A 163 -20.59 5.05 -13.20
C THR A 163 -20.95 5.96 -12.03
N ALA A 164 -22.26 6.12 -11.75
CA ALA A 164 -22.74 6.89 -10.60
C ALA A 164 -22.23 6.32 -9.27
N LEU A 165 -22.30 4.99 -9.08
CA LEU A 165 -21.76 4.33 -7.90
C LEU A 165 -20.24 4.49 -7.80
N GLY A 166 -19.53 4.30 -8.90
CA GLY A 166 -18.08 4.48 -8.94
C GLY A 166 -17.64 5.90 -8.54
N ILE A 167 -18.33 6.92 -9.06
CA ILE A 167 -18.08 8.32 -8.71
C ILE A 167 -18.42 8.58 -7.24
N ASP A 168 -19.53 8.06 -6.73
CA ASP A 168 -19.92 8.22 -5.33
C ASP A 168 -18.84 7.65 -4.38
N ILE A 169 -18.39 6.41 -4.64
CA ILE A 169 -17.30 5.78 -3.88
C ILE A 169 -16.04 6.64 -3.92
N VAL A 170 -15.57 7.02 -5.11
CA VAL A 170 -14.33 7.80 -5.27
C VAL A 170 -14.42 9.18 -4.65
N SER A 171 -15.59 9.82 -4.67
CA SER A 171 -15.80 11.14 -4.04
C SER A 171 -15.58 11.11 -2.53
N LYS A 172 -15.84 9.96 -1.88
CA LYS A 172 -15.68 9.75 -0.45
C LYS A 172 -14.26 9.34 -0.06
N ILE A 173 -13.61 8.49 -0.88
CA ILE A 173 -12.35 7.82 -0.48
C ILE A 173 -11.10 8.29 -1.23
N GLY A 174 -11.26 8.88 -2.43
CA GLY A 174 -10.15 9.13 -3.34
C GLY A 174 -9.11 10.10 -2.77
N ILE A 175 -9.56 11.27 -2.28
CA ILE A 175 -8.66 12.25 -1.68
C ILE A 175 -7.93 11.68 -0.44
N PRO A 176 -8.64 11.10 0.55
CA PRO A 176 -8.01 10.46 1.71
C PRO A 176 -6.91 9.46 1.35
N MET A 177 -7.18 8.53 0.42
CA MET A 177 -6.24 7.46 0.09
C MET A 177 -5.03 7.97 -0.71
N ILE A 178 -5.25 8.89 -1.66
CA ILE A 178 -4.15 9.50 -2.43
C ILE A 178 -3.23 10.30 -1.49
N LEU A 179 -3.77 11.15 -0.62
CA LEU A 179 -2.96 11.92 0.32
C LEU A 179 -2.28 11.03 1.37
N GLY A 180 -2.94 9.94 1.79
CA GLY A 180 -2.36 8.96 2.69
C GLY A 180 -1.07 8.33 2.17
N SER A 181 -0.90 8.24 0.83
CA SER A 181 0.33 7.73 0.19
C SER A 181 1.59 8.54 0.51
N VAL A 182 1.46 9.76 1.04
CA VAL A 182 2.59 10.54 1.55
C VAL A 182 3.35 9.77 2.65
N CYS A 183 2.68 8.90 3.42
CA CYS A 183 3.33 8.14 4.49
C CYS A 183 4.39 7.15 3.98
N ILE A 184 4.37 6.78 2.68
CA ILE A 184 5.42 5.95 2.07
C ILE A 184 6.78 6.64 2.22
N GLY A 185 6.82 7.96 2.01
CA GLY A 185 8.06 8.73 2.10
C GLY A 185 8.60 8.90 3.52
N PHE A 186 7.80 8.63 4.56
CA PHE A 186 8.29 8.57 5.94
C PHE A 186 8.95 7.23 6.27
N ILE A 187 8.63 6.18 5.50
CA ILE A 187 9.16 4.83 5.70
C ILE A 187 10.45 4.61 4.89
N VAL A 188 10.49 5.16 3.66
CA VAL A 188 11.58 5.04 2.69
C VAL A 188 12.70 6.04 2.97
#